data_AF-A0A973TG38-F1
#
_entry.id   AF-A0A973TG38-F1
#
_cell.length_a   1.000
_cell.length_b   1.000
_cell.length_c   1.000
_cell.angle_alpha   90.00
_cell.angle_beta   90.00
_cell.angle_gamma   90.00
#
_symmetry.space_group_name_H-M   'P 1'
#
loop_
_entity.id
_entity.type
_entity.pdbx_description
1 polymer ?
#
loop_
_entity_poly.entity_id
_entity_poly.type
_entity_poly.pdbx_seq_one_letter_code
_entity_poly.pdbx_strand_id
1 'polypeptide(L)' 'MRAKLSSRRWRLNNLYRIVDKDQNEVTFQLKDVQQELDEGLHHRNVVPKSRQHGITTWACIRALDTALFKKNSR' A
#
# COMPACT_ATOMS: atom_id res chain seq x y z
N MET A 1 -3.37 21.39 1.47
CA MET A 1 -3.68 20.08 0.84
C MET A 1 -2.50 19.44 0.11
N ARG A 2 -1.71 20.17 -0.71
CA ARG A 2 -0.59 19.61 -1.49
C ARG A 2 0.46 18.81 -0.69
N ALA A 3 0.78 19.23 0.53
CA ALA A 3 1.76 18.54 1.39
C ALA A 3 1.32 17.14 1.88
N LYS A 4 0.00 16.86 1.93
CA LYS A 4 -0.52 15.54 2.31
C LYS A 4 -0.42 14.55 1.14
N LEU A 5 -0.63 15.05 -0.07
CA LEU A 5 -0.54 14.26 -1.30
C LEU A 5 0.89 13.93 -1.72
N SER A 6 1.92 14.57 -1.17
CA SER A 6 3.31 14.19 -1.46
C SER A 6 3.73 12.92 -0.71
N SER A 7 3.21 12.70 0.49
CA SER A 7 3.53 11.52 1.31
C SER A 7 2.78 10.28 0.83
N ARG A 8 3.51 9.28 0.33
CA ARG A 8 2.93 7.97 -0.06
C ARG A 8 2.21 7.31 1.12
N ARG A 9 2.83 7.32 2.31
CA ARG A 9 2.25 6.74 3.52
C ARG A 9 0.89 7.35 3.84
N TRP A 10 0.79 8.67 3.72
CA TRP A 10 -0.48 9.37 3.92
C TRP A 10 -1.52 8.98 2.85
N ARG A 11 -1.12 8.94 1.57
CA ARG A 11 -2.01 8.54 0.48
C ARG A 11 -2.55 7.13 0.67
N LEU A 12 -1.69 6.17 0.99
CA LEU A 12 -2.06 4.77 1.23
C LEU A 12 -3.14 4.67 2.31
N ASN A 13 -2.93 5.34 3.45
CA ASN A 13 -3.81 5.26 4.60
C ASN A 13 -5.09 6.12 4.52
N ASN A 14 -5.27 6.94 3.48
CA ASN A 14 -6.39 7.90 3.44
C ASN A 14 -7.16 7.93 2.12
N LEU A 15 -6.58 7.48 1.01
CA LEU A 15 -7.19 7.62 -0.32
C LEU A 15 -7.75 6.32 -0.90
N TYR A 16 -7.22 5.17 -0.48
CA TYR A 16 -7.60 3.89 -1.06
C TYR A 16 -8.63 3.19 -0.19
N ARG A 17 -9.59 2.54 -0.85
CA ARG A 17 -10.64 1.74 -0.21
C ARG A 17 -10.51 0.29 -0.64
N ILE A 18 -10.83 -0.62 0.27
CA ILE A 18 -10.86 -2.06 0.04
C ILE A 18 -12.17 -2.62 0.54
N VAL A 19 -12.57 -3.76 -0.02
CA VAL A 19 -13.67 -4.55 0.52
C VAL A 19 -13.10 -5.50 1.56
N ASP A 20 -13.60 -5.44 2.78
CA ASP A 20 -13.21 -6.36 3.85
C ASP A 20 -13.86 -7.74 3.69
N LYS A 21 -13.63 -8.62 4.67
CA LYS A 21 -14.19 -9.99 4.65
C LYS A 21 -15.70 -10.02 4.83
N ASP A 22 -16.25 -8.96 5.40
CA ASP A 22 -17.67 -8.79 5.70
C ASP A 22 -18.38 -8.00 4.59
N GLN A 23 -17.70 -7.82 3.44
CA GLN A 23 -18.16 -7.10 2.25
C GLN A 23 -18.38 -5.59 2.46
N ASN A 24 -17.77 -5.00 3.49
CA ASN A 24 -17.83 -3.56 3.71
C ASN A 24 -16.70 -2.84 2.99
N GLU A 25 -17.02 -1.71 2.38
CA GLU A 25 -16.03 -0.86 1.73
C GLU A 25 -15.36 0.07 2.75
N VAL A 26 -14.19 -0.36 3.24
CA VAL A 26 -13.43 0.31 4.30
C VAL A 26 -12.20 1.02 3.74
N THR A 27 -11.74 2.07 4.42
CA THR A 27 -10.48 2.73 4.08
C THR A 27 -9.31 1.79 4.35
N PHE A 28 -8.43 1.63 3.38
CA PHE A 28 -7.21 0.86 3.54
C PHE A 28 -6.31 1.51 4.58
N GLN A 29 -5.87 0.73 5.56
CA GLN A 29 -4.84 1.09 6.52
C GLN A 29 -3.73 0.04 6.47
N LEU A 30 -2.49 0.51 6.44
CA LEU A 30 -1.32 -0.36 6.55
C LEU A 30 -1.34 -1.10 7.88
N LYS A 31 -1.21 -2.43 7.82
CA LYS A 31 -0.90 -3.24 9.01
C LYS A 31 0.56 -3.08 9.39
N ASP A 32 0.92 -3.39 10.64
CA ASP A 32 2.31 -3.31 11.13
C ASP A 32 3.30 -4.04 10.22
N VAL A 33 2.97 -5.28 9.82
CA VAL A 33 3.78 -6.08 8.89
C VAL A 33 3.93 -5.40 7.52
N GLN A 34 2.89 -4.75 7.02
CA GLN A 34 2.94 -4.06 5.73
C GLN A 34 3.72 -2.75 5.82
N GLN A 35 3.66 -2.08 6.97
CA GLN A 35 4.45 -0.89 7.27
C GLN A 35 5.94 -1.23 7.33
N GLU A 36 6.31 -2.28 8.07
CA GLU A 36 7.70 -2.74 8.16
C GLU A 36 8.25 -3.11 6.77
N LEU A 37 7.44 -3.79 5.95
CA LEU A 37 7.78 -4.06 4.56
C LEU A 37 7.89 -2.79 3.71
N ASP A 38 6.99 -1.81 3.86
CA ASP A 38 7.04 -0.55 3.09
C ASP A 38 8.27 0.29 3.43
N GLU A 39 8.68 0.29 4.69
CA GLU A 39 9.86 1.01 5.19
C GLU A 39 11.18 0.31 4.81
N GLY A 40 11.19 -1.03 4.82
CA GLY A 40 12.36 -1.85 4.46
C GLY A 40 12.50 -2.19 2.98
N LEU A 41 11.68 -1.61 2.10
CA LEU A 41 11.67 -1.92 0.67
C LEU A 41 12.97 -1.51 -0.05
N HIS A 42 13.66 -2.50 -0.60
CA HIS A 42 14.78 -2.33 -1.52
C HIS A 42 14.38 -2.62 -2.97
N HIS A 43 15.33 -2.54 -3.90
CA HIS A 43 15.12 -2.88 -5.32
C HIS A 43 14.89 -4.38 -5.55
N ARG A 44 15.37 -5.23 -4.62
CA ARG A 44 15.17 -6.69 -4.60
C ARG A 44 14.83 -7.09 -3.17
N ASN A 45 13.62 -7.60 -2.97
CA ASN A 45 13.14 -8.02 -1.66
C ASN A 45 12.77 -9.48 -1.72
N VAL A 46 13.29 -10.25 -0.77
CA VAL A 46 12.86 -11.63 -0.54
C VAL A 46 12.03 -11.62 0.73
N VAL A 47 10.71 -11.71 0.57
CA VAL A 47 9.77 -11.68 1.68
C VAL A 47 9.30 -13.12 1.97
N PRO A 48 9.59 -13.69 3.15
CA PRO A 48 9.09 -14.99 3.54
C PRO A 48 7.56 -15.05 3.46
N LYS A 49 7.02 -16.12 2.88
CA LYS A 49 5.58 -16.24 2.62
C LYS A 49 4.85 -16.70 3.89
N SER A 50 4.33 -15.74 4.65
CA SER A 50 3.28 -15.98 5.65
C SER A 50 1.91 -15.56 5.09
N ARG A 51 0.87 -16.36 5.36
CA ARG A 51 -0.51 -16.13 4.86
C ARG A 51 -1.23 -15.10 5.76
N GLN A 52 -2.44 -14.67 5.35
CA GLN A 52 -3.35 -13.83 6.15
C GLN A 52 -2.91 -12.37 6.45
N HIS A 53 -1.72 -11.94 6.04
CA HIS A 53 -1.27 -10.55 6.22
C HIS A 53 -1.78 -9.58 5.13
N GLY A 54 -2.40 -10.07 4.06
CA GLY A 54 -2.91 -9.22 2.98
C GLY A 54 -1.82 -8.52 2.15
N ILE A 55 -0.64 -9.13 2.03
CA ILE A 55 0.52 -8.55 1.31
C ILE A 55 0.20 -8.25 -0.15
N THR A 56 -0.58 -9.09 -0.83
CA THR A 56 -0.97 -8.83 -2.24
C THR A 56 -1.84 -7.58 -2.36
N THR A 57 -2.82 -7.39 -1.47
CA THR A 57 -3.67 -6.20 -1.47
C THR A 57 -2.83 -4.93 -1.32
N TRP A 58 -1.91 -4.93 -0.35
CA TRP A 58 -0.95 -3.84 -0.17
C TRP A 58 -0.10 -3.60 -1.42
N ALA A 59 0.45 -4.65 -2.03
CA ALA A 59 1.28 -4.53 -3.22
C ALA A 59 0.51 -3.94 -4.41
N CYS A 60 -0.74 -4.38 -4.62
CA CYS A 60 -1.60 -3.85 -5.67
C CYS A 60 -1.91 -2.36 -5.48
N ILE A 61 -2.29 -1.96 -4.25
CA ILE A 61 -2.58 -0.55 -3.94
C ILE A 61 -1.32 0.31 -4.11
N ARG A 62 -0.16 -0.19 -3.67
CA ARG A 62 1.11 0.51 -3.82
C ARG A 62 1.54 0.65 -5.29
N ALA A 63 1.28 -0.37 -6.10
CA ALA A 63 1.52 -0.31 -7.55
C ALA A 63 0.59 0.72 -8.21
N LEU A 64 -0.70 0.72 -7.84
CA LEU A 64 -1.67 1.73 -8.29
C LEU A 64 -1.24 3.15 -7.89
N ASP A 65 -0.82 3.36 -6.65
CA ASP A 65 -0.30 4.65 -6.18
C ASP A 65 0.89 5.11 -7.00
N THR A 66 1.81 4.19 -7.32
CA THR A 66 2.96 4.52 -8.15
C THR A 66 2.54 4.90 -9.57
N ALA A 67 1.58 4.18 -10.16
CA ALA A 67 1.06 4.48 -11.50
C ALA A 67 0.34 5.84 -11.58
N LEU A 68 -0.37 6.24 -10.51
CA LEU A 68 -1.10 7.50 -10.46
C LEU A 68 -0.20 8.70 -10.16
N PHE A 69 0.81 8.53 -9.30
CA PHE A 69 1.62 9.66 -8.78
C PHE A 69 3.04 9.74 -9.36
N LYS A 70 3.50 8.73 -10.11
CA LYS A 70 4.82 8.74 -10.77
C LYS A 70 4.66 8.69 -12.28
N LYS A 71 4.99 9.79 -12.97
CA LYS A 71 5.00 9.83 -14.43
C LYS A 71 6.16 8.99 -14.97
N ASN A 72 5.91 8.19 -16.00
CA ASN A 72 6.92 7.35 -16.68
C ASN A 72 7.65 6.37 -15.75
N SER A 73 6.93 5.68 -14.86
CA SER A 73 7.44 4.47 -14.22
C SER A 73 7.71 3.41 -15.30
N ARG A 74 8.99 3.18 -15.59
CA ARG A 74 9.49 2.19 -16.55
C ARG A 74 9.70 0.84 -15.87
#